data_AF-A0AAU1ZUN7-F1
#
_entry.id   AF-A0AAU1ZUN7-F1
#
_cell.length_a   1.000
_cell.length_b   1.000
_cell.length_c   1.000
_cell.angle_alpha   90.00
_cell.angle_beta   90.00
_cell.angle_gamma   90.00
#
_symmetry.space_group_name_H-M   'P 1'
#
loop_
_entity.id
_entity.type
_entity.pdbx_description
1 polymer ?
#
loop_
_entity_poly.entity_id
_entity_poly.type
_entity_poly.pdbx_seq_one_letter_code
_entity_poly.pdbx_strand_id
1 'polypeptide(L)'
;MTQESADVKEAIEGELLLMDPAFRASGEAARLIDPEFVEVGASGRRYTYEETIAELPTKPGSSADGPRYEPSAIKGVQLAPGLIHLTFETVFDGNRARRSSLWRKQDEETGWRMYYHQGTPVP
;
A
#
# COMPACT_ATOMS: atom_id res chain seq x y z
N MET A 1 -12.34 -22.76 1.79
CA MET A 1 -11.42 -21.75 2.33
C MET A 1 -10.12 -21.93 1.58
N THR A 2 -9.84 -21.08 0.60
CA THR A 2 -8.55 -21.07 -0.10
C THR A 2 -7.49 -20.65 0.90
N GLN A 3 -6.55 -21.54 1.19
CA GLN A 3 -5.36 -21.19 1.94
C GLN A 3 -4.67 -20.05 1.18
N GLU A 4 -4.57 -18.86 1.79
CA GLU A 4 -3.76 -17.77 1.21
C GLU A 4 -2.31 -18.25 1.09
N SER A 5 -1.72 -18.07 -0.10
CA SER A 5 -0.32 -18.40 -0.35
C SER A 5 0.60 -17.53 0.51
N ALA A 6 1.82 -18.01 0.79
CA ALA A 6 2.82 -17.25 1.54
C ALA A 6 3.06 -15.87 0.89
N ASP A 7 3.18 -15.84 -0.43
CA ASP A 7 3.31 -14.61 -1.22
C ASP A 7 2.20 -13.59 -0.95
N VAL A 8 0.93 -14.04 -0.90
CA VAL A 8 -0.21 -13.16 -0.61
C VAL A 8 -0.11 -12.58 0.80
N LYS A 9 0.34 -13.38 1.78
CA LYS A 9 0.53 -12.90 3.15
C LYS A 9 1.64 -11.86 3.24
N GLU A 10 2.77 -12.08 2.56
CA GLU A 10 3.88 -11.11 2.52
C GLU A 10 3.45 -9.77 1.91
N ALA A 11 2.66 -9.80 0.82
CA ALA A 11 2.11 -8.58 0.24
C ALA A 11 1.15 -7.85 1.20
N ILE A 12 0.31 -8.59 1.94
CA ILE A 12 -0.58 -8.03 2.96
C ILE A 12 0.23 -7.41 4.10
N GLU A 13 1.28 -8.08 4.58
CA GLU A 13 2.17 -7.55 5.62
C GLU A 13 2.85 -6.27 5.17
N GLY A 14 3.32 -6.21 3.92
CA GLY A 14 3.89 -4.99 3.33
C GLY A 14 2.86 -3.84 3.26
N GLU A 15 1.62 -4.13 2.88
CA GLU A 15 0.52 -3.17 2.85
C GLU A 15 0.21 -2.60 4.24
N LEU A 16 0.18 -3.47 5.25
CA LEU A 16 -0.04 -3.07 6.64
C LEU A 16 1.14 -2.26 7.21
N LEU A 17 2.39 -2.62 6.87
CA LEU A 17 3.57 -1.83 7.24
C LEU A 17 3.52 -0.44 6.61
N LEU A 18 3.09 -0.33 5.36
CA LEU A 18 2.85 0.96 4.71
C LEU A 18 1.66 1.72 5.29
N MET A 19 0.93 1.19 6.28
CA MET A 19 -0.07 1.92 7.07
C MET A 19 0.39 2.24 8.48
N ASP A 20 1.50 1.66 8.94
CA ASP A 20 2.11 1.99 10.22
C ASP A 20 2.78 3.38 10.14
N PRO A 21 2.42 4.34 11.02
CA PRO A 21 2.95 5.69 10.92
C PRO A 21 4.47 5.78 11.10
N ALA A 22 5.04 5.00 12.03
CA ALA A 22 6.47 5.04 12.31
C ALA A 22 7.26 4.48 11.13
N PHE A 23 6.78 3.38 10.53
CA PHE A 23 7.36 2.81 9.33
C PHE A 23 7.20 3.74 8.13
N ARG A 24 6.00 4.29 7.86
CA ARG A 24 5.76 5.27 6.77
C ARG A 24 6.63 6.51 6.87
N ALA A 25 6.92 6.98 8.09
CA ALA A 25 7.79 8.13 8.32
C ALA A 25 9.29 7.83 8.13
N SER A 26 9.65 6.54 8.12
CA SER A 26 11.05 6.11 8.00
C SER A 26 11.52 6.09 6.55
N GLY A 27 12.85 6.18 6.36
CA GLY A 27 13.45 5.94 5.04
C GLY A 27 13.31 4.49 4.55
N GLU A 28 13.00 3.55 5.44
CA GLU A 28 12.84 2.13 5.10
C GLU A 28 11.55 1.85 4.31
N ALA A 29 10.53 2.70 4.43
CA ALA A 29 9.30 2.58 3.65
C ALA A 29 9.56 2.58 2.13
N ALA A 30 10.60 3.28 1.68
CA ALA A 30 10.98 3.30 0.27
C ALA A 30 11.34 1.91 -0.28
N ARG A 31 11.77 0.97 0.57
CA ARG A 31 12.07 -0.40 0.13
C ARG A 31 10.84 -1.20 -0.27
N LEU A 32 9.65 -0.82 0.21
CA LEU A 32 8.38 -1.45 -0.14
C LEU A 32 7.69 -0.77 -1.32
N ILE A 33 8.22 0.33 -1.84
CA ILE A 33 7.67 1.03 -3.01
C ILE A 33 8.54 0.71 -4.21
N ASP A 34 7.92 0.26 -5.29
CA ASP A 34 8.64 -0.08 -6.51
C ASP A 34 9.14 1.20 -7.22
N PRO A 35 10.34 1.22 -7.83
CA PRO A 35 10.84 2.38 -8.57
C PRO A 35 9.92 2.86 -9.72
N GLU A 36 9.09 1.98 -10.28
CA GLU A 36 8.10 2.32 -11.31
C GLU A 36 6.70 2.61 -10.72
N PHE A 37 6.63 2.91 -9.42
CA PHE A 37 5.37 3.09 -8.71
C PHE A 37 4.53 4.24 -9.25
N VAL A 38 3.21 3.99 -9.31
CA VAL A 38 2.20 5.02 -9.57
C VAL A 38 1.07 4.93 -8.55
N GLU A 39 0.75 6.06 -7.92
CA GLU A 39 -0.47 6.22 -7.12
C GLU A 39 -1.48 7.11 -7.85
N VAL A 40 -2.75 6.72 -7.84
CA VAL A 40 -3.87 7.60 -8.20
C VAL A 40 -4.59 8.02 -6.92
N GLY A 41 -4.44 9.29 -6.54
CA GLY A 41 -5.10 9.86 -5.37
C GLY A 41 -6.61 10.07 -5.60
N ALA A 42 -7.34 10.38 -4.53
CA ALA A 42 -8.79 10.59 -4.59
C ALA A 42 -9.24 11.70 -5.56
N SER A 43 -8.37 12.65 -5.87
CA SER A 43 -8.60 13.71 -6.86
C SER A 43 -8.42 13.25 -8.33
N GLY A 44 -7.96 12.02 -8.55
CA GLY A 44 -7.53 11.53 -9.86
C GLY A 44 -6.11 11.96 -10.25
N ARG A 45 -5.42 12.78 -9.42
CA ARG A 45 -4.02 13.11 -9.63
C ARG A 45 -3.16 11.84 -9.53
N ARG A 46 -2.22 11.71 -10.46
CA ARG A 46 -1.17 10.70 -10.43
C ARG A 46 0.04 11.20 -9.65
N TYR A 47 0.61 10.32 -8.84
CA TYR A 47 1.82 10.54 -8.06
C TYR A 47 2.87 9.52 -8.51
N THR A 48 4.10 9.97 -8.73
CA THR A 48 5.23 9.08 -9.06
C THR A 48 5.87 8.50 -7.80
N TYR A 49 6.83 7.58 -8.00
CA TYR A 49 7.74 7.12 -6.95
C TYR A 49 8.39 8.30 -6.20
N GLU A 50 9.06 9.21 -6.91
CA GLU A 50 9.82 10.30 -6.30
C GLU A 50 8.93 11.23 -5.46
N GLU A 51 7.76 11.60 -5.99
CA GLU A 51 6.78 12.40 -5.28
C GLU A 51 6.27 11.67 -4.03
N THR A 52 5.97 10.37 -4.17
CA THR A 52 5.44 9.55 -3.06
C THR A 52 6.47 9.43 -1.94
N ILE A 53 7.73 9.09 -2.24
CA ILE A 53 8.79 8.96 -1.23
C ILE A 53 9.09 10.30 -0.56
N ALA A 54 9.11 11.40 -1.31
CA ALA A 54 9.36 12.73 -0.75
C ALA A 54 8.22 13.18 0.19
N GLU A 55 6.97 12.87 -0.15
CA GLU A 55 5.79 13.28 0.64
C GLU A 55 5.47 12.32 1.79
N LEU A 56 5.84 11.04 1.70
CA LEU A 56 5.47 10.01 2.66
C LEU A 56 5.69 10.42 4.13
N PRO A 57 6.86 10.97 4.53
CA PRO A 57 7.11 11.34 5.93
C PRO A 57 6.25 12.49 6.46
N THR A 58 5.71 13.32 5.57
CA THR A 58 4.92 14.50 5.95
C THR A 58 3.41 14.30 5.83
N LYS A 59 2.96 13.19 5.22
CA LYS A 59 1.54 12.86 5.13
C LYS A 59 0.92 12.64 6.53
N PRO A 60 -0.36 12.99 6.74
CA PRO A 60 -1.01 12.85 8.05
C PRO A 60 -0.91 11.45 8.67
N GLY A 61 -0.92 10.40 7.83
CA GLY A 61 -0.80 9.00 8.27
C GLY A 61 0.60 8.58 8.75
N SER A 62 1.57 9.49 8.72
CA SER A 62 2.95 9.28 9.17
C SER A 62 3.25 10.00 10.50
N SER A 63 2.32 10.80 11.02
CA SER A 63 2.47 11.48 12.30
C SER A 63 2.16 10.56 13.48
N ALA A 64 3.00 10.60 14.53
CA ALA A 64 2.76 9.86 15.77
C ALA A 64 1.45 10.26 16.47
N ASP A 65 1.01 11.51 16.33
CA ASP A 65 -0.26 12.00 16.89
C ASP A 65 -1.36 12.14 15.82
N GLY A 66 -1.09 11.70 14.60
CA GLY A 66 -2.03 11.78 13.47
C GLY A 66 -3.09 10.67 13.45
N PRO A 67 -4.10 10.79 12.58
CA PRO A 67 -5.08 9.73 12.36
C PRO A 67 -4.42 8.42 11.91
N ARG A 68 -5.06 7.30 12.23
CA ARG A 68 -4.61 5.95 11.87
C ARG A 68 -5.45 5.39 10.74
N TYR A 69 -4.81 4.61 9.87
CA TYR A 69 -5.55 3.78 8.93
C TYR A 69 -6.15 2.60 9.67
N GLU A 70 -7.43 2.37 9.45
CA GLU A 70 -8.15 1.19 9.93
C GLU A 70 -8.48 0.31 8.72
N PRO A 71 -7.58 -0.60 8.31
CA PRO A 71 -7.82 -1.49 7.19
C PRO A 71 -8.79 -2.61 7.59
N SER A 72 -9.64 -3.01 6.66
CA SER A 72 -10.58 -4.12 6.84
C SER A 72 -10.87 -4.83 5.52
N ALA A 73 -11.43 -6.02 5.60
CA ALA A 73 -11.84 -6.82 4.44
C ALA A 73 -10.72 -7.02 3.40
N ILE A 74 -9.46 -7.13 3.85
CA ILE A 74 -8.31 -7.36 2.97
C ILE A 74 -8.48 -8.71 2.27
N LYS A 75 -8.31 -8.69 0.95
CA LYS A 75 -8.30 -9.86 0.08
C LYS A 75 -7.13 -9.76 -0.86
N GLY A 76 -6.31 -10.79 -0.90
CA GLY A 76 -5.26 -10.94 -1.90
C GLY A 76 -5.58 -12.00 -2.95
N VAL A 77 -5.21 -11.71 -4.19
CA VAL A 77 -5.29 -12.63 -5.32
C VAL A 77 -3.97 -12.59 -6.06
N GLN A 78 -3.34 -13.76 -6.25
CA GLN A 78 -2.20 -13.89 -7.14
C GLN A 78 -2.69 -13.88 -8.59
N LEU A 79 -2.32 -12.86 -9.36
CA LEU A 79 -2.71 -12.71 -10.75
C LEU A 79 -1.78 -13.47 -11.70
N ALA A 80 -0.50 -13.54 -11.34
CA ALA A 80 0.56 -14.23 -12.07
C ALA A 80 1.72 -14.55 -11.10
N PRO A 81 2.70 -15.39 -11.50
CA PRO A 81 3.96 -15.49 -10.75
C PRO A 81 4.58 -14.10 -10.55
N GLY A 82 4.91 -13.76 -9.29
CA GLY A 82 5.49 -12.46 -8.97
C GLY A 82 4.53 -11.26 -9.05
N LEU A 83 3.21 -11.46 -9.17
CA LEU A 83 2.22 -10.38 -9.20
C LEU A 83 0.98 -10.70 -8.36
N ILE A 84 0.71 -9.85 -7.37
CA ILE A 84 -0.42 -9.94 -6.44
C ILE A 84 -1.27 -8.68 -6.53
N HIS A 85 -2.58 -8.86 -6.48
CA HIS A 85 -3.56 -7.80 -6.32
C HIS A 85 -4.16 -7.88 -4.93
N LEU A 86 -4.10 -6.78 -4.19
CA LEU A 86 -4.82 -6.60 -2.94
C LEU A 86 -5.99 -5.66 -3.15
N THR A 87 -7.13 -6.02 -2.56
CA THR A 87 -8.29 -5.14 -2.42
C THR A 87 -8.74 -5.13 -0.98
N PHE A 88 -9.11 -3.95 -0.47
CA PHE A 88 -9.45 -3.76 0.93
C PHE A 88 -10.20 -2.45 1.14
N GLU A 89 -10.76 -2.26 2.33
CA GLU A 89 -11.33 -0.98 2.76
C GLU A 89 -10.47 -0.35 3.83
N THR A 90 -10.46 0.99 3.88
CA THR A 90 -9.88 1.74 5.01
C THR A 90 -10.84 2.78 5.52
N VAL A 91 -10.82 3.01 6.83
CA VAL A 91 -11.23 4.29 7.42
C VAL A 91 -9.98 5.07 7.81
N PHE A 92 -9.95 6.37 7.50
CA PHE A 92 -8.88 7.29 7.86
C PHE A 92 -9.45 8.67 8.14
N ASP A 93 -9.31 9.15 9.38
CA ASP A 93 -9.89 10.43 9.82
C ASP A 93 -11.40 10.53 9.51
N GLY A 94 -12.14 9.45 9.78
CA GLY A 94 -13.56 9.32 9.46
C GLY A 94 -13.91 9.09 7.99
N ASN A 95 -12.95 9.22 7.07
CA ASN A 95 -13.17 9.04 5.64
C ASN A 95 -13.00 7.57 5.23
N ARG A 96 -13.98 7.01 4.53
CA ARG A 96 -13.93 5.63 4.02
C ARG A 96 -13.44 5.61 2.57
N ALA A 97 -12.60 4.62 2.24
CA ALA A 97 -12.16 4.37 0.88
C ALA A 97 -12.08 2.86 0.58
N ARG A 98 -12.41 2.48 -0.65
CA ARG A 98 -12.04 1.18 -1.23
C ARG A 98 -10.69 1.33 -1.90
N ARG A 99 -9.77 0.43 -1.57
CA ARG A 99 -8.40 0.48 -2.03
C ARG A 99 -8.05 -0.73 -2.88
N SER A 100 -7.13 -0.49 -3.78
CA SER A 100 -6.57 -1.49 -4.69
C SER A 100 -5.08 -1.23 -4.80
N SER A 101 -4.26 -2.25 -4.55
CA SER A 101 -2.82 -2.19 -4.78
C SER A 101 -2.32 -3.39 -5.57
N LEU A 102 -1.37 -3.15 -6.45
CA LEU A 102 -0.62 -4.21 -7.12
C LEU A 102 0.76 -4.30 -6.49
N TRP A 103 1.11 -5.50 -6.07
CA TRP A 103 2.40 -5.85 -5.51
C TRP A 103 3.12 -6.74 -6.51
N ARG A 104 4.37 -6.42 -6.82
CA ARG A 104 5.21 -7.22 -7.71
C ARG A 104 6.52 -7.60 -7.06
N LYS A 105 7.04 -8.75 -7.43
CA LYS A 105 8.34 -9.27 -7.00
C LYS A 105 9.17 -9.52 -8.25
N GLN A 106 10.22 -8.72 -8.46
CA GLN A 106 11.07 -8.84 -9.64
C GLN A 106 12.13 -9.94 -9.46
N ASP A 107 12.64 -10.08 -8.24
CA ASP A 107 13.57 -11.12 -7.83
C ASP A 107 13.40 -11.42 -6.32
N GLU A 108 14.08 -12.46 -5.85
CA GLU A 108 14.04 -12.89 -4.45
C GLU A 108 14.75 -11.92 -3.49
N GLU A 109 15.74 -11.16 -3.96
CA GLU A 109 16.55 -10.26 -3.12
C GLU A 109 15.79 -8.96 -2.79
N THR A 110 15.04 -8.44 -3.75
CA THR A 110 14.27 -7.19 -3.62
C THR A 110 12.95 -7.37 -2.89
N GLY A 111 12.40 -8.60 -2.90
CA GLY A 111 11.14 -8.92 -2.25
C GLY A 111 9.92 -8.29 -2.93
N TRP A 112 8.78 -8.36 -2.25
CA TRP A 112 7.54 -7.74 -2.73
C TRP A 112 7.58 -6.22 -2.58
N ARG A 113 7.26 -5.51 -3.65
CA ARG A 113 7.11 -4.05 -3.66
C ARG A 113 5.79 -3.62 -4.28
N MET A 114 5.20 -2.59 -3.73
CA MET A 114 3.99 -1.97 -4.27
C MET A 114 4.33 -1.26 -5.58
N TYR A 115 3.73 -1.71 -6.67
CA TYR A 115 3.87 -1.17 -8.02
C TYR A 115 2.77 -0.16 -8.36
N TYR A 116 1.58 -0.34 -7.82
CA TYR A 116 0.45 0.54 -8.10
C TYR A 116 -0.46 0.64 -6.89
N HIS A 117 -1.03 1.83 -6.66
CA HIS A 117 -2.05 2.03 -5.63
C HIS A 117 -3.14 3.01 -6.09
N GLN A 118 -4.38 2.70 -5.76
CA GLN A 118 -5.51 3.62 -5.94
C GLN A 118 -6.49 3.48 -4.78
N GLY A 119 -6.94 4.62 -4.27
CA GLY A 119 -8.05 4.72 -3.32
C GLY A 119 -9.25 5.43 -3.93
N THR A 120 -10.42 4.79 -3.87
CA THR A 120 -11.70 5.38 -4.30
C THR A 120 -12.54 5.69 -3.06
N PRO A 121 -12.89 6.97 -2.80
CA PRO A 121 -13.77 7.34 -1.70
C PRO A 121 -15.11 6.58 -1.75
N VAL A 122 -15.61 6.18 -0.58
CA VAL A 122 -16.93 5.57 -0.44
C VAL A 122 -17.88 6.61 0.17
N PRO A 123 -19.05 6.87 -0.45
CA PRO A 123 -20.07 7.78 0.10
C PRO A 123 -20.63 7.34 1.46
#